data_AF-A0A2M8KPS6-F1
#
_entry.id   AF-A0A2M8KPS6-F1
#
_cell.length_a   1.000
_cell.length_b   1.000
_cell.length_c   1.000
_cell.angle_alpha   90.00
_cell.angle_beta   90.00
_cell.angle_gamma   90.00
#
_symmetry.space_group_name_H-M   'P 1'
#
loop_
_entity.id
_entity.type
_entity.pdbx_description
1 polymer ?
#
loop_
_entity_poly.entity_id
_entity_poly.type
_entity_poly.pdbx_seq_one_letter_code
_entity_poly.pdbx_strand_id
1 'polypeptide(L)'
;MDSQTLAKISQSFSHELQNGKIGQKTCLPFIRHQLSEHSITDIDELFQVMVVGGSFYQKALMKKTNEGIEMVSHQDGSQPPFLSEQALMDFLSEHIDPQVKTVALNFAYPLHPVTRQGKLDGTLVNGSKENTFEGLVGEVVGERIENYFQKKHHRMVKVSVANDTICLLLSGMMYHPWNQLAAGVVGTGLNFAI
;
A
#
# COMPACT_ATOMS: atom_id res chain seq x y z
N MET A 1 -16.62 29.38 -7.94
CA MET A 1 -16.03 29.08 -9.26
C MET A 1 -17.18 28.85 -10.22
N ASP A 2 -17.21 29.51 -11.38
CA ASP A 2 -18.31 29.33 -12.34
C ASP A 2 -18.15 28.03 -13.16
N SER A 3 -19.24 27.62 -13.83
CA SER A 3 -19.26 26.39 -14.62
C SER A 3 -18.25 26.38 -15.75
N GLN A 4 -17.91 27.54 -16.33
CA GLN A 4 -16.96 27.62 -17.44
C GLN A 4 -15.52 27.39 -16.95
N THR A 5 -15.20 27.92 -15.78
CA THR A 5 -13.93 27.74 -15.12
C THR A 5 -13.74 26.28 -14.72
N LEU A 6 -14.75 25.64 -14.13
CA LEU A 6 -14.71 24.22 -13.80
C LEU A 6 -14.52 23.34 -15.05
N ALA A 7 -15.20 23.67 -16.16
CA ALA A 7 -15.04 22.94 -17.41
C ALA A 7 -13.60 23.05 -17.97
N LYS A 8 -12.99 24.24 -17.90
CA LYS A 8 -11.59 24.44 -18.30
C LYS A 8 -10.62 23.64 -17.42
N ILE A 9 -10.79 23.68 -16.11
CA ILE A 9 -9.95 22.91 -15.17
C ILE A 9 -10.09 21.41 -15.45
N SER A 10 -11.31 20.91 -15.63
CA SER A 10 -11.56 19.51 -15.97
C SER A 10 -10.87 19.11 -17.27
N GLN A 11 -10.98 19.94 -18.31
CA GLN A 11 -10.35 19.65 -19.60
C GLN A 11 -8.82 19.61 -19.49
N SER A 12 -8.22 20.57 -18.79
CA SER A 12 -6.77 20.59 -18.54
C SER A 12 -6.33 19.35 -17.74
N PHE A 13 -7.07 18.99 -16.70
CA PHE A 13 -6.77 17.81 -15.89
C PHE A 13 -6.86 16.52 -16.70
N SER A 14 -7.91 16.35 -17.52
CA SER A 14 -8.05 15.20 -18.42
C SER A 14 -6.92 15.14 -19.46
N HIS A 15 -6.47 16.28 -19.98
CA HIS A 15 -5.35 16.34 -20.91
C HIS A 15 -4.04 15.88 -20.27
N GLU A 16 -3.74 16.35 -19.05
CA GLU A 16 -2.57 15.91 -18.30
C GLU A 16 -2.64 14.40 -17.98
N LEU A 17 -3.81 13.86 -17.63
CA LEU A 17 -3.96 12.40 -17.45
C LEU A 17 -3.70 11.61 -18.73
N GLN A 18 -4.20 12.07 -19.88
CA GLN A 18 -3.96 11.42 -21.17
C GLN A 18 -2.47 11.43 -21.54
N ASN A 19 -1.79 12.56 -21.31
CA ASN A 19 -0.34 12.68 -21.54
C ASN A 19 0.45 11.75 -20.61
N GLY A 20 0.07 11.66 -19.32
CA GLY A 20 0.69 10.73 -18.36
C GLY A 20 0.47 9.26 -18.75
N LYS A 21 -0.72 8.92 -19.24
CA LYS A 21 -1.05 7.57 -19.77
C LYS A 21 -0.19 7.14 -20.96
N ILE A 22 0.39 8.07 -21.73
CA ILE A 22 1.34 7.75 -22.82
C ILE A 22 2.80 7.98 -22.43
N GLY A 23 3.08 8.32 -21.18
CA GLY A 23 4.43 8.46 -20.62
C GLY A 23 5.09 9.80 -20.89
N GLN A 24 4.32 10.81 -21.32
CA GLN A 24 4.82 12.18 -21.43
C GLN A 24 4.99 12.80 -20.04
N LYS A 25 5.93 13.75 -19.93
CA LYS A 25 6.11 14.54 -18.71
C LYS A 25 4.92 15.47 -18.53
N THR A 26 4.27 15.37 -17.37
CA THR A 26 3.05 16.11 -17.00
C THR A 26 3.24 16.82 -15.67
N CYS A 27 2.34 17.74 -15.34
CA CYS A 27 2.32 18.35 -14.01
C CYS A 27 1.69 17.44 -12.95
N LEU A 28 0.95 16.41 -13.38
CA LEU A 28 0.41 15.36 -12.54
C LEU A 28 1.42 14.20 -12.44
N PRO A 29 1.92 13.84 -11.25
CA PRO A 29 2.66 12.60 -11.06
C PRO A 29 1.77 11.40 -11.44
N PHE A 30 2.07 10.77 -12.58
CA PHE A 30 1.28 9.64 -13.11
C PHE A 30 2.03 8.33 -12.87
N ILE A 31 1.76 7.72 -11.73
CA ILE A 31 2.42 6.48 -11.31
C ILE A 31 1.60 5.29 -11.82
N ARG A 32 2.22 4.42 -12.63
CA ARG A 32 1.58 3.18 -13.10
C ARG A 32 1.89 2.05 -12.13
N HIS A 33 0.84 1.40 -11.67
CA HIS A 33 0.93 0.18 -10.89
C HIS A 33 0.64 -1.02 -11.78
N GLN A 34 1.42 -2.08 -11.65
CA GLN A 34 1.08 -3.39 -12.19
C GLN A 34 0.47 -4.21 -11.07
N LEU A 35 -0.78 -4.63 -11.25
CA LEU A 35 -1.42 -5.57 -10.32
C LEU A 35 -0.87 -6.96 -10.56
N SER A 36 -0.80 -7.75 -9.48
CA SER A 36 -0.48 -9.16 -9.64
C SER A 36 -1.65 -9.90 -10.29
N GLU A 37 -1.32 -10.78 -11.23
CA GLU A 37 -2.29 -11.68 -11.88
C GLU A 37 -2.74 -12.81 -10.96
N HIS A 38 -1.98 -13.08 -9.88
CA HIS A 38 -2.22 -14.19 -8.97
C HIS A 38 -2.11 -13.77 -7.51
N SER A 39 -2.98 -14.33 -6.68
CA SER A 39 -2.89 -14.18 -5.22
C SER A 39 -1.66 -14.90 -4.68
N ILE A 40 -0.96 -14.25 -3.75
CA ILE A 40 0.21 -14.83 -3.05
C ILE A 40 -0.17 -15.66 -1.82
N THR A 41 -1.44 -15.59 -1.45
CA THR A 41 -2.10 -16.35 -0.37
C THR A 41 -2.85 -17.53 -0.95
N ASP A 42 -2.66 -18.71 -0.36
CA ASP A 42 -3.34 -19.95 -0.70
C ASP A 42 -4.77 -19.98 -0.14
N ILE A 43 -5.63 -20.84 -0.69
CA ILE A 43 -6.95 -21.11 -0.09
C ILE A 43 -6.74 -21.73 1.29
N ASP A 44 -7.59 -21.34 2.24
CA ASP A 44 -7.55 -21.69 3.66
C ASP A 44 -6.33 -21.15 4.44
N GLU A 45 -5.48 -20.34 3.81
CA GLU A 45 -4.34 -19.70 4.48
C GLU A 45 -4.81 -18.52 5.37
N LEU A 46 -4.25 -18.48 6.59
CA LEU A 46 -4.28 -17.29 7.44
C LEU A 46 -3.18 -16.31 7.01
N PHE A 47 -3.58 -15.08 6.77
CA PHE A 47 -2.67 -13.98 6.43
C PHE A 47 -3.02 -12.74 7.25
N GLN A 48 -2.06 -11.83 7.40
CA GLN A 48 -2.28 -10.61 8.16
C GLN A 48 -2.32 -9.40 7.25
N VAL A 49 -3.31 -8.55 7.46
CA VAL A 49 -3.35 -7.20 6.89
C VAL A 49 -2.89 -6.22 7.96
N MET A 50 -2.00 -5.29 7.60
CA MET A 50 -1.58 -4.19 8.46
C MET A 50 -1.72 -2.87 7.73
N VAL A 51 -2.23 -1.86 8.43
CA VAL A 51 -2.27 -0.48 7.99
C VAL A 51 -1.31 0.31 8.86
N VAL A 52 -0.32 0.95 8.23
CA VAL A 52 0.70 1.76 8.90
C VAL A 52 0.73 3.13 8.24
N GLY A 53 0.43 4.16 9.03
CA GLY A 53 0.29 5.54 8.54
C GLY A 53 -0.37 6.47 9.56
N GLY A 54 0.13 7.70 9.69
CA GLY A 54 -0.44 8.70 10.61
C GLY A 54 -0.02 8.50 12.08
N SER A 55 -0.99 8.35 12.99
CA SER A 55 -0.74 8.19 14.44
C SER A 55 -1.25 6.87 15.01
N PHE A 56 -2.00 6.10 14.21
CA PHE A 56 -2.58 4.83 14.60
C PHE A 56 -2.24 3.76 13.57
N TYR A 57 -2.06 2.53 14.03
CA TYR A 57 -2.01 1.37 13.15
C TYR A 57 -3.31 0.57 13.28
N GLN A 58 -3.59 -0.22 12.25
CA GLN A 58 -4.62 -1.25 12.28
C GLN A 58 -4.00 -2.56 11.85
N LYS A 59 -4.45 -3.67 12.43
CA LYS A 59 -4.11 -5.00 11.97
C LYS A 59 -5.32 -5.91 12.02
N ALA A 60 -5.42 -6.80 11.05
CA ALA A 60 -6.45 -7.81 11.01
C ALA A 60 -5.84 -9.15 10.60
N LEU A 61 -6.26 -10.21 11.30
CA LEU A 61 -6.02 -11.56 10.84
C LEU A 61 -7.14 -11.92 9.88
N MET A 62 -6.78 -12.34 8.68
CA MET A 62 -7.68 -12.65 7.60
C MET A 62 -7.49 -14.10 7.18
N LYS A 63 -8.55 -14.73 6.67
CA LYS A 63 -8.50 -16.06 6.07
C LYS A 63 -9.00 -15.97 4.64
N LYS A 64 -8.22 -16.51 3.70
CA LYS A 64 -8.71 -16.68 2.33
C LYS A 64 -9.51 -17.97 2.24
N THR A 65 -10.75 -17.90 1.78
CA THR A 65 -11.63 -19.05 1.58
C THR A 65 -11.95 -19.21 0.10
N ASN A 66 -12.69 -20.27 -0.26
CA ASN A 66 -13.19 -20.42 -1.63
C ASN A 66 -14.24 -19.36 -2.01
N GLU A 67 -14.87 -18.74 -1.01
CA GLU A 67 -15.94 -17.75 -1.19
C GLU A 67 -15.40 -16.31 -1.19
N GLY A 68 -14.20 -16.09 -0.64
CA GLY A 68 -13.57 -14.78 -0.63
C GLY A 68 -12.52 -14.63 0.47
N ILE A 69 -12.55 -13.48 1.13
CA ILE A 69 -11.65 -13.14 2.24
C ILE A 69 -12.51 -12.85 3.47
N GLU A 70 -12.24 -13.56 4.56
CA GLU A 70 -12.94 -13.42 5.84
C GLU A 70 -12.02 -12.80 6.88
N MET A 71 -12.57 -11.91 7.71
CA MET A 71 -11.86 -11.33 8.85
C MET A 71 -12.04 -12.23 10.07
N VAL A 72 -10.92 -12.72 10.62
CA VAL A 72 -10.88 -13.57 11.80
C VAL A 72 -10.79 -12.73 13.07
N SER A 73 -9.94 -11.69 13.05
CA SER A 73 -9.79 -10.77 14.17
C SER A 73 -9.31 -9.40 13.69
N HIS A 74 -9.58 -8.36 14.48
CA HIS A 74 -9.17 -6.99 14.22
C HIS A 74 -8.66 -6.34 15.51
N GLN A 75 -7.58 -5.58 15.41
CA GLN A 75 -6.99 -4.80 16.48
C GLN A 75 -6.44 -3.50 15.91
N ASP A 76 -6.52 -2.44 16.70
CA ASP A 76 -5.92 -1.14 16.41
C ASP A 76 -5.16 -0.64 17.64
N GLY A 77 -4.28 0.32 17.41
CA GLY A 77 -3.50 0.93 18.48
C GLY A 77 -2.71 2.13 18.01
N SER A 78 -2.02 2.78 18.94
CA SER A 78 -1.09 3.86 18.63
C SER A 78 0.17 3.31 17.95
N GLN A 79 0.68 4.02 16.96
CA GLN A 79 2.00 3.72 16.39
C GLN A 79 3.06 4.70 16.92
N PRO A 80 4.30 4.23 17.16
CA PRO A 80 5.41 5.14 17.46
C PRO A 80 5.83 5.92 16.19
N PRO A 81 6.58 7.03 16.33
CA PRO A 81 7.25 7.64 15.21
C PRO A 81 8.30 6.69 14.63
N PHE A 82 8.27 6.46 13.31
CA PHE A 82 9.24 5.64 12.62
C PHE A 82 10.43 6.47 12.14
N LEU A 83 11.37 6.68 13.06
CA LEU A 83 12.56 7.50 12.78
C LEU A 83 13.59 6.78 11.90
N SER A 84 13.64 5.44 11.96
CA SER A 84 14.59 4.59 11.23
C SER A 84 13.92 3.34 10.66
N GLU A 85 14.62 2.67 9.73
CA GLU A 85 14.25 1.33 9.26
C GLU A 85 14.04 0.38 10.44
N GLN A 86 14.97 0.37 11.39
CA GLN A 86 14.94 -0.52 12.55
C GLN A 86 13.70 -0.29 13.41
N ALA A 87 13.26 0.96 13.59
CA ALA A 87 12.04 1.27 14.34
C ALA A 87 10.78 0.67 13.69
N LEU A 88 10.69 0.70 12.35
CA LEU A 88 9.61 0.03 11.63
C LEU A 88 9.70 -1.49 11.79
N MET A 89 10.91 -2.06 11.66
CA MET A 89 11.09 -3.51 11.73
C MET A 89 10.78 -4.08 13.11
N ASP A 90 11.19 -3.41 14.18
CA ASP A 90 10.87 -3.83 15.55
C ASP A 90 9.36 -3.72 15.82
N PHE A 91 8.72 -2.64 15.37
CA PHE A 91 7.28 -2.51 15.46
C PHE A 91 6.55 -3.64 14.72
N LEU A 92 6.96 -3.96 13.49
CA LEU A 92 6.38 -5.07 12.72
C LEU A 92 6.64 -6.43 13.39
N SER A 93 7.83 -6.64 13.97
CA SER A 93 8.16 -7.85 14.73
C SER A 93 7.21 -8.09 15.91
N GLU A 94 6.80 -7.03 16.58
CA GLU A 94 5.90 -7.11 17.74
C GLU A 94 4.45 -7.39 17.33
N HIS A 95 4.06 -6.94 16.13
CA HIS A 95 2.65 -6.90 15.73
C HIS A 95 2.25 -7.96 14.70
N ILE A 96 3.20 -8.53 13.94
CA ILE A 96 2.90 -9.61 13.00
C ILE A 96 2.75 -10.94 13.76
N ASP A 97 1.59 -11.57 13.58
CA ASP A 97 1.24 -12.84 14.19
C ASP A 97 2.29 -13.93 13.87
N PRO A 98 2.72 -14.73 14.86
CA PRO A 98 3.71 -15.80 14.66
C PRO A 98 3.27 -16.88 13.66
N GLN A 99 1.97 -17.08 13.45
CA GLN A 99 1.41 -18.14 12.64
C GLN A 99 1.26 -17.78 11.16
N VAL A 100 1.31 -16.49 10.82
CA VAL A 100 1.10 -16.06 9.43
C VAL A 100 2.38 -16.17 8.60
N LYS A 101 2.20 -16.59 7.34
CA LYS A 101 3.27 -16.65 6.33
C LYS A 101 3.21 -15.50 5.35
N THR A 102 2.07 -14.81 5.29
CA THR A 102 1.82 -13.73 4.33
C THR A 102 1.31 -12.49 5.04
N VAL A 103 1.88 -11.34 4.69
CA VAL A 103 1.51 -10.02 5.21
C VAL A 103 1.20 -9.08 4.05
N ALA A 104 0.01 -8.47 4.08
CA ALA A 104 -0.36 -7.37 3.21
C ALA A 104 -0.26 -6.06 4.01
N LEU A 105 0.61 -5.15 3.58
CA LEU A 105 0.89 -3.88 4.23
C LEU A 105 0.31 -2.74 3.40
N ASN A 106 -0.72 -2.10 3.92
CA ASN A 106 -1.12 -0.75 3.50
C ASN A 106 -0.18 0.25 4.19
N PHE A 107 0.76 0.78 3.41
CA PHE A 107 1.79 1.70 3.88
C PHE A 107 1.47 3.10 3.35
N ALA A 108 0.86 3.95 4.18
CA ALA A 108 0.36 5.27 3.78
C ALA A 108 1.49 6.32 3.73
N TYR A 109 2.55 6.01 2.99
CA TYR A 109 3.69 6.87 2.70
C TYR A 109 3.98 6.86 1.20
N PRO A 110 4.67 7.89 0.66
CA PRO A 110 4.98 7.95 -0.75
C PRO A 110 5.87 6.78 -1.20
N LEU A 111 5.35 5.95 -2.12
CA LEU A 111 6.04 4.81 -2.69
C LEU A 111 6.22 5.00 -4.20
N HIS A 112 7.39 4.62 -4.70
CA HIS A 112 7.55 4.25 -6.11
C HIS A 112 7.19 2.78 -6.26
N PRO A 113 6.17 2.41 -7.04
CA PRO A 113 5.74 1.02 -7.10
C PRO A 113 6.78 0.14 -7.78
N VAL A 114 6.94 -1.05 -7.23
CA VAL A 114 7.78 -2.11 -7.77
C VAL A 114 6.97 -3.40 -7.75
N THR A 115 7.15 -4.25 -8.75
CA THR A 115 6.60 -5.61 -8.73
C THR A 115 7.74 -6.59 -8.57
N ARG A 116 7.66 -7.46 -7.57
CA ARG A 116 8.67 -8.49 -7.30
C ARG A 116 8.01 -9.85 -7.23
N GLN A 117 8.44 -10.80 -8.07
CA GLN A 117 7.96 -12.19 -8.01
C GLN A 117 6.42 -12.32 -7.98
N GLY A 118 5.71 -11.47 -8.73
CA GLY A 118 4.24 -11.44 -8.72
C GLY A 118 3.62 -10.85 -7.45
N LYS A 119 4.36 -10.03 -6.69
CA LYS A 119 3.86 -9.28 -5.52
C LYS A 119 3.97 -7.78 -5.79
N LEU A 120 2.96 -7.03 -5.32
CA LEU A 120 3.03 -5.58 -5.26
C LEU A 120 3.95 -5.17 -4.11
N ASP A 121 4.85 -4.25 -4.37
CA ASP A 121 5.79 -3.68 -3.42
C ASP A 121 6.05 -2.21 -3.78
N GLY A 122 6.91 -1.53 -3.01
CA GLY A 122 7.31 -0.17 -3.34
C GLY A 122 8.62 0.25 -2.71
N THR A 123 9.35 1.08 -3.45
CA THR A 123 10.50 1.82 -2.94
C THR A 123 10.02 3.04 -2.19
N LEU A 124 10.44 3.21 -0.92
CA LEU A 124 10.08 4.39 -0.14
C LEU A 124 10.74 5.64 -0.72
N VAL A 125 9.96 6.62 -1.14
CA VAL A 125 10.48 7.86 -1.77
C VAL A 125 11.03 8.80 -0.70
N ASN A 126 10.26 9.02 0.36
CA ASN A 126 10.61 9.89 1.47
C ASN A 126 9.70 9.64 2.67
N GLY A 127 10.20 10.00 3.84
CA GLY A 127 9.40 10.11 5.05
C GLY A 127 8.54 11.38 5.11
N SER A 128 7.89 11.56 6.25
CA SER A 128 7.18 12.78 6.65
C SER A 128 7.79 13.37 7.93
N LYS A 129 7.37 14.57 8.36
CA LYS A 129 7.96 15.28 9.51
C LYS A 129 8.16 14.40 10.76
N GLU A 130 7.17 13.56 11.09
CA GLU A 130 7.19 12.70 12.29
C GLU A 130 7.78 11.31 12.02
N ASN A 131 7.94 10.93 10.75
CA ASN A 131 8.39 9.60 10.34
C ASN A 131 9.48 9.73 9.27
N THR A 132 10.74 9.76 9.68
CA THR A 132 11.89 10.01 8.79
C THR A 132 12.37 8.76 8.06
N PHE A 133 12.16 7.56 8.63
CA PHE A 133 12.56 6.28 8.04
C PHE A 133 14.03 6.23 7.58
N GLU A 134 14.94 6.76 8.39
CA GLU A 134 16.38 6.73 8.09
C GLU A 134 16.84 5.28 7.83
N GLY A 135 17.54 5.07 6.71
CA GLY A 135 17.98 3.75 6.25
C GLY A 135 16.98 2.97 5.39
N LEU A 136 15.70 3.38 5.36
CA LEU A 136 14.66 2.74 4.52
C LEU A 136 14.30 3.58 3.28
N VAL A 137 14.52 4.90 3.31
CA VAL A 137 14.31 5.77 2.14
C VAL A 137 15.22 5.33 0.99
N GLY A 138 14.63 5.09 -0.18
CA GLY A 138 15.30 4.56 -1.37
C GLY A 138 15.32 3.02 -1.45
N GLU A 139 14.87 2.32 -0.41
CA GLU A 139 14.84 0.85 -0.36
C GLU A 139 13.44 0.29 -0.65
N VAL A 140 13.37 -0.96 -1.10
CA VAL A 140 12.11 -1.68 -1.37
C VAL A 140 11.52 -2.23 -0.06
N VAL A 141 10.42 -1.65 0.41
CA VAL A 141 9.90 -1.85 1.77
C VAL A 141 9.58 -3.32 2.07
N GLY A 142 8.82 -4.00 1.21
CA GLY A 142 8.43 -5.39 1.42
C GLY A 142 9.65 -6.30 1.48
N GLU A 143 10.61 -6.14 0.58
CA GLU A 143 11.87 -6.90 0.57
C GLU A 143 12.67 -6.71 1.87
N ARG A 144 12.76 -5.47 2.39
CA ARG A 144 13.45 -5.21 3.67
C ARG A 144 12.78 -5.94 4.83
N ILE A 145 11.45 -5.95 4.87
CA ILE A 145 10.69 -6.68 5.91
C ILE A 145 10.92 -8.19 5.77
N GLU A 146 10.81 -8.75 4.56
CA GLU A 146 11.06 -10.18 4.30
C GLU A 146 12.47 -10.59 4.79
N ASN A 147 13.48 -9.79 4.45
CA ASN A 147 14.87 -10.02 4.84
C ASN A 147 15.09 -9.91 6.35
N TYR A 148 14.45 -8.95 7.02
CA TYR A 148 14.55 -8.80 8.46
C TYR A 148 13.95 -10.01 9.20
N PHE A 149 12.75 -10.46 8.82
CA PHE A 149 12.12 -11.62 9.45
C PHE A 149 12.92 -12.90 9.22
N GLN A 150 13.50 -13.07 8.04
CA GLN A 150 14.34 -14.21 7.77
C GLN A 150 15.63 -14.20 8.60
N LYS A 151 16.29 -13.04 8.76
CA LYS A 151 17.55 -12.93 9.50
C LYS A 151 17.36 -12.99 11.03
N LYS A 152 16.38 -12.26 11.56
CA LYS A 152 16.18 -12.11 13.01
C LYS A 152 15.36 -13.25 13.62
N HIS A 153 14.33 -13.70 12.90
CA HIS A 153 13.38 -14.69 13.40
C HIS A 153 13.49 -16.06 12.73
N HIS A 154 14.37 -16.23 11.74
CA HIS A 154 14.46 -17.45 10.93
C HIS A 154 13.10 -17.84 10.32
N ARG A 155 12.28 -16.83 10.01
CA ARG A 155 10.90 -16.99 9.55
C ARG A 155 10.77 -16.40 8.15
N MET A 156 10.38 -17.25 7.21
CA MET A 156 10.02 -16.81 5.86
C MET A 156 8.62 -16.19 5.91
N VAL A 157 8.54 -14.89 5.68
CA VAL A 157 7.28 -14.16 5.49
C VAL A 157 7.27 -13.64 4.06
N LYS A 158 6.12 -13.71 3.38
CA LYS A 158 5.87 -13.04 2.11
C LYS A 158 5.21 -11.70 2.41
N VAL A 159 5.74 -10.61 1.89
CA VAL A 159 5.20 -9.27 2.12
C VAL A 159 4.77 -8.65 0.79
N SER A 160 3.55 -8.11 0.77
CA SER A 160 3.10 -7.22 -0.30
C SER A 160 2.80 -5.85 0.28
N VAL A 161 3.30 -4.79 -0.35
CA VAL A 161 3.20 -3.41 0.13
C VAL A 161 2.53 -2.54 -0.92
N ALA A 162 1.55 -1.75 -0.52
CA ALA A 162 0.87 -0.79 -1.37
C ALA A 162 0.54 0.48 -0.58
N ASN A 163 0.37 1.61 -1.27
CA ASN A 163 -0.14 2.81 -0.61
C ASN A 163 -1.66 2.74 -0.43
N ASP A 164 -2.16 3.62 0.42
CA ASP A 164 -3.57 3.78 0.79
C ASP A 164 -4.54 3.86 -0.39
N THR A 165 -4.27 4.69 -1.40
CA THR A 165 -5.15 4.85 -2.57
C THR A 165 -5.25 3.56 -3.39
N ILE A 166 -4.14 2.80 -3.51
CA ILE A 166 -4.14 1.52 -4.23
C ILE A 166 -4.86 0.46 -3.42
N CYS A 167 -4.66 0.40 -2.10
CA CYS A 167 -5.45 -0.46 -1.23
C CYS A 167 -6.96 -0.17 -1.32
N LEU A 168 -7.34 1.11 -1.40
CA LEU A 168 -8.72 1.54 -1.57
C LEU A 168 -9.29 1.14 -2.93
N LEU A 169 -8.51 1.26 -4.01
CA LEU A 169 -8.92 0.80 -5.33
C LEU A 169 -9.15 -0.71 -5.35
N LEU A 170 -8.21 -1.48 -4.77
CA LEU A 170 -8.26 -2.93 -4.71
C LEU A 170 -9.42 -3.46 -3.86
N SER A 171 -9.79 -2.77 -2.78
CA SER A 171 -10.96 -3.16 -2.00
C SER A 171 -12.28 -2.96 -2.78
N GLY A 172 -12.35 -1.91 -3.62
CA GLY A 172 -13.48 -1.70 -4.53
C GLY A 172 -13.61 -2.80 -5.59
N MET A 173 -12.49 -3.38 -6.04
CA MET A 173 -12.48 -4.48 -7.01
C MET A 173 -13.13 -5.77 -6.50
N MET A 174 -13.36 -5.88 -5.18
CA MET A 174 -14.12 -7.01 -4.63
C MET A 174 -15.62 -6.93 -4.96
N TYR A 175 -16.13 -5.74 -5.28
CA TYR A 175 -17.56 -5.48 -5.48
C TYR A 175 -17.90 -4.98 -6.89
N HIS A 176 -16.92 -4.44 -7.60
CA HIS A 176 -17.12 -3.81 -8.92
C HIS A 176 -16.02 -4.21 -9.91
N PRO A 177 -16.32 -4.25 -11.22
CA PRO A 177 -15.29 -4.48 -12.23
C PRO A 177 -14.32 -3.30 -12.32
N TRP A 178 -13.06 -3.60 -12.67
CA TRP A 178 -11.96 -2.63 -12.70
C TRP A 178 -12.25 -1.38 -13.55
N ASN A 179 -13.01 -1.52 -14.64
CA ASN A 179 -13.31 -0.42 -15.56
C ASN A 179 -14.43 0.52 -15.08
N GLN A 180 -14.94 0.32 -13.86
CA GLN A 180 -15.96 1.16 -13.23
C GLN A 180 -15.48 1.77 -11.91
N LEU A 181 -14.18 1.68 -11.63
CA LEU A 181 -13.61 2.08 -10.35
C LEU A 181 -12.69 3.28 -10.50
N ALA A 182 -12.78 4.16 -9.52
CA ALA A 182 -11.77 5.15 -9.19
C ALA A 182 -11.72 5.25 -7.67
N ALA A 183 -10.52 5.36 -7.12
CA ALA A 183 -10.30 5.56 -5.70
C ALA A 183 -9.73 6.96 -5.47
N GLY A 184 -10.21 7.64 -4.44
CA GLY A 184 -9.75 8.96 -4.06
C GLY A 184 -9.58 9.06 -2.55
N VAL A 185 -8.40 9.52 -2.12
CA VAL A 185 -8.14 9.89 -0.73
C VAL A 185 -8.12 11.42 -0.66
N VAL A 186 -9.06 11.99 0.10
CA VAL A 186 -9.19 13.43 0.33
C VAL A 186 -9.03 13.69 1.83
N GLY A 187 -7.87 14.19 2.23
CA GLY A 187 -7.54 14.45 3.62
C GLY A 187 -6.51 15.56 3.76
N THR A 188 -5.43 15.33 4.51
CA THR A 188 -4.28 16.24 4.56
C THR A 188 -3.59 16.41 3.20
N GLY A 189 -3.71 15.41 2.33
CA GLY A 189 -3.36 15.46 0.92
C GLY A 189 -4.53 15.04 0.02
N LEU A 190 -4.31 15.11 -1.29
CA LEU A 190 -5.25 14.68 -2.32
C LEU A 190 -4.55 13.67 -3.23
N ASN A 191 -5.08 12.45 -3.33
CA ASN A 191 -4.52 11.40 -4.18
C ASN A 191 -5.63 10.57 -4.83
N PHE A 192 -5.45 10.17 -6.09
CA PHE A 192 -6.41 9.38 -6.84
C PHE A 192 -5.74 8.22 -7.59
N ALA A 193 -6.47 7.10 -7.70
CA ALA A 193 -6.13 5.96 -8.52
C ALA A 193 -7.31 5.60 -9.43
N ILE A 194 -7.03 5.25 -10.68
CA ILE A 194 -8.02 4.96 -11.73
C ILE A 194 -7.61 3.73 -12.54
#